data_AF-A0A960G372-F1
#
_entry.id   AF-A0A960G372-F1
#
_cell.length_a   1.000
_cell.length_b   1.000
_cell.length_c   1.000
_cell.angle_alpha   90.00
_cell.angle_beta   90.00
_cell.angle_gamma   90.00
#
_symmetry.space_group_name_H-M   'P 1'
#
loop_
_entity.id
_entity.type
_entity.pdbx_description
1 polymer ?
#
loop_
_entity_poly.entity_id
_entity_poly.type
_entity_poly.pdbx_seq_one_letter_code
_entity_poly.pdbx_strand_id
1 'polypeptide(L)' 'MDRTSAVSPDPAGLKALAHPVRLRMLGMLRIDGPATATSLAERLGLNSGA' A
#
# COMPACT_ATOMS: atom_id res chain seq x y z
N MET A 1 4.61 21.76 4.44
CA MET A 1 4.53 20.38 3.90
C MET A 1 3.08 20.12 3.56
N ASP A 2 2.79 19.86 2.28
CA ASP A 2 1.43 19.82 1.75
C ASP A 2 0.56 18.70 2.37
N ARG A 3 -0.74 19.00 2.43
CA ARG A 3 -1.80 18.34 3.20
C ARG A 3 -2.05 16.94 2.64
N THR A 4 -2.11 15.95 3.52
CA THR A 4 -2.61 14.61 3.17
C THR A 4 -4.07 14.75 2.72
N SER A 5 -4.28 14.97 1.43
CA SER A 5 -5.62 15.08 0.87
C SER A 5 -6.26 13.70 0.97
N ALA A 6 -7.37 13.61 1.71
CA ALA A 6 -8.09 12.37 1.88
C ALA A 6 -8.68 11.93 0.55
N VAL A 7 -8.42 10.69 0.14
CA VAL A 7 -9.03 10.07 -1.04
C VAL A 7 -10.01 9.01 -0.57
N SER A 8 -11.26 9.09 -1.04
CA SER A 8 -12.25 8.03 -0.85
C SER A 8 -12.20 7.08 -2.04
N PRO A 9 -11.91 5.78 -1.84
CA PRO A 9 -11.93 4.81 -2.91
C PRO A 9 -13.35 4.56 -3.39
N ASP A 10 -13.50 4.34 -4.70
CA ASP A 10 -14.72 3.81 -5.30
C ASP A 10 -14.85 2.29 -5.02
N PRO A 11 -15.94 1.62 -5.45
CA PRO A 11 -16.10 0.19 -5.22
C PRO A 11 -14.96 -0.69 -5.79
N ALA A 12 -14.32 -0.25 -6.88
CA ALA A 12 -13.18 -0.96 -7.45
C ALA A 12 -11.93 -0.83 -6.57
N GLY A 13 -11.66 0.37 -6.04
CA GLY A 13 -10.62 0.62 -5.05
C GLY A 13 -10.84 -0.15 -3.76
N LEU A 14 -12.07 -0.22 -3.26
CA LEU A 14 -12.41 -1.05 -2.10
C LEU A 14 -12.14 -2.54 -2.36
N LYS A 15 -12.50 -3.04 -3.55
CA LYS A 15 -12.18 -4.42 -3.95
C LYS A 15 -10.67 -4.64 -4.05
N ALA A 16 -9.91 -3.67 -4.55
CA ALA A 16 -8.46 -3.76 -4.61
C ALA A 16 -7.82 -3.85 -3.22
N LEU A 17 -8.41 -3.19 -2.22
CA LEU A 17 -7.99 -3.26 -0.81
C LEU A 17 -8.47 -4.52 -0.09
N ALA A 18 -9.36 -5.33 -0.67
CA ALA A 18 -9.77 -6.59 -0.03
C ALA A 18 -8.62 -7.60 0.12
N HIS A 19 -7.56 -7.46 -0.68
CA HIS A 19 -6.39 -8.33 -0.58
C HIS A 19 -5.52 -7.93 0.63
N PRO A 20 -5.26 -8.85 1.59
CA PRO A 20 -4.60 -8.51 2.86
C PRO A 20 -3.19 -7.93 2.67
N VAL A 21 -2.45 -8.41 1.68
CA VAL A 21 -1.11 -7.88 1.35
C VAL A 21 -1.17 -6.42 0.90
N ARG A 22 -2.20 -6.01 0.15
CA ARG A 22 -2.33 -4.63 -0.33
C ARG A 22 -2.68 -3.66 0.81
N LEU A 23 -3.50 -4.10 1.76
CA LEU A 23 -3.78 -3.33 2.99
C LEU A 23 -2.52 -3.13 3.82
N ARG A 24 -1.71 -4.17 4.00
CA ARG A 24 -0.43 -4.07 4.73
C ARG A 24 0.51 -3.09 4.03
N MET A 25 0.62 -3.17 2.70
CA MET A 25 1.42 -2.24 1.90
C MET A 25 0.94 -0.78 2.04
N LEU A 26 -0.37 -0.52 1.96
CA LEU A 26 -0.94 0.81 2.16
C LEU A 26 -0.68 1.32 3.59
N GLY A 27 -0.80 0.46 4.60
CA GLY A 27 -0.49 0.79 5.99
C GLY A 27 0.96 1.22 6.17
N MET A 28 1.91 0.45 5.62
CA MET A 28 3.34 0.79 5.66
C MET A 28 3.63 2.13 4.98
N LEU A 29 3.05 2.38 3.79
CA LEU A 29 3.24 3.65 3.09
C LEU A 29 2.67 4.86 3.85
N ARG A 30 1.61 4.67 4.65
CA ARG A 30 1.01 5.72 5.48
C ARG A 30 1.78 5.98 6.77
N ILE A 31 2.32 4.94 7.39
CA ILE A 31 3.00 5.03 8.69
C ILE A 31 4.48 5.39 8.50
N ASP A 32 5.17 4.69 7.61
CA ASP A 32 6.62 4.81 7.41
C ASP A 32 6.98 5.80 6.28
N GLY A 33 6.00 6.19 5.47
CA GLY A 33 6.19 7.09 4.33
C GLY A 33 6.56 6.38 3.02
N PRO A 34 7.02 7.15 2.01
CA PRO A 34 7.30 6.64 0.68
C PRO A 34 8.35 5.51 0.67
N ALA A 35 8.06 4.43 -0.05
CA ALA A 35 8.95 3.29 -0.20
C ALA A 35 8.89 2.73 -1.64
N THR A 36 9.94 2.01 -2.05
CA THR A 36 9.97 1.34 -3.36
C THR A 36 9.21 0.01 -3.32
N ALA A 37 8.77 -0.48 -4.48
CA ALA A 37 8.12 -1.78 -4.59
C ALA A 37 9.01 -2.93 -4.05
N THR A 38 10.30 -2.90 -4.36
CA THR A 38 11.27 -3.91 -3.90
C THR A 38 11.42 -3.90 -2.38
N SER A 39 11.60 -2.74 -1.76
CA SER A 39 11.73 -2.64 -0.30
C SER A 39 10.45 -3.07 0.42
N LEU A 40 9.28 -2.83 -0.17
CA LEU A 40 8.00 -3.32 0.36
C LEU A 40 7.90 -4.84 0.22
N ALA A 41 8.31 -5.42 -0.91
CA ALA A 41 8.30 -6.86 -1.13
C ALA A 41 9.21 -7.59 -0.14
N GLU A 42 10.45 -7.10 0.07
CA GLU A 42 11.38 -7.65 1.06
C GLU A 42 10.79 -7.65 2.48
N ARG A 43 10.23 -6.51 2.92
CA ARG A 43 9.62 -6.38 4.25
C ARG A 43 8.37 -7.25 4.44
N LEU A 44 7.65 -7.52 3.36
CA LEU A 44 6.45 -8.35 3.36
C LEU A 44 6.73 -9.83 3.07
N GLY A 45 7.99 -10.21 2.82
CA GLY A 45 8.36 -11.58 2.43
C GLY A 45 7.72 -12.02 1.11
N LEU A 46 7.42 -11.06 0.23
CA LEU A 46 6.87 -11.34 -1.10
C LEU A 46 8.03 -11.62 -2.05
N ASN A 47 7.86 -12.60 -2.94
CA ASN A 47 8.72 -12.65 -4.11
C ASN A 47 8.40 -11.42 -4.97
N SER A 48 9.41 -10.66 -5.38
CA SER A 48 9.25 -9.38 -6.09
C SER A 48 8.75 -9.53 -7.55
N GLY A 49 8.00 -10.59 -7.88
CA GLY A 49 7.65 -10.93 -9.27
C GLY A 49 6.51 -11.93 -9.44
N ALA A 50 5.32 -11.61 -8.93
CA ALA A 50 4.07 -12.31 -9.25
C ALA A 50 3.03 -11.35 -9.86
#